data_AF-A0A348WP56-F1
#
_entry.id   AF-A0A348WP56-F1
#
_cell.length_a   1.000
_cell.length_b   1.000
_cell.length_c   1.000
_cell.angle_alpha   90.00
_cell.angle_beta   90.00
_cell.angle_gamma   90.00
#
_symmetry.space_group_name_H-M   'P 1'
#
loop_
_entity.id
_entity.type
_entity.pdbx_description
1 polymer ?
#
loop_
_entity_poly.entity_id
_entity_poly.type
_entity_poly.pdbx_seq_one_letter_code
_entity_poly.pdbx_strand_id
1 'polypeptide(L)'
;MQVSVETTQGLERRVTITVPADVIDNEVKRLLKEEYRHRRVNGFRKGKIPPHVLQKLFGREARSRAASGVMQSKYYEAIMQEKINPAGAPAIEPKVNEPGKDLEFTATFEVYPEVEVKNLDKIEIEKP
;
A
#
# COMPACT_ATOMS: atom_id res chain seq x y z
N MET A 1 1.78 -10.20 10.24
CA MET A 1 2.42 -9.24 9.31
C MET A 1 3.91 -9.42 9.49
N GLN A 2 4.60 -9.77 8.42
CA GLN A 2 6.06 -9.88 8.43
C GLN A 2 6.59 -8.72 7.58
N VAL A 3 7.44 -7.89 8.19
CA VAL A 3 8.11 -6.78 7.53
C VAL A 3 9.58 -7.10 7.54
N SER A 4 10.18 -7.21 6.36
CA SER A 4 11.61 -7.44 6.21
C SER A 4 12.17 -6.25 5.46
N VAL A 5 13.01 -5.48 6.14
CA VAL A 5 13.68 -4.31 5.59
C VAL A 5 15.09 -4.69 5.20
N GLU A 6 15.33 -4.69 3.89
CA GLU A 6 16.65 -4.87 3.30
C GLU A 6 17.19 -3.49 2.91
N THR A 7 18.42 -3.21 3.35
CA THR A 7 19.16 -2.03 2.91
C THR A 7 19.89 -2.39 1.63
N THR A 8 19.45 -1.87 0.49
CA THR A 8 20.22 -1.96 -0.75
C THR A 8 21.37 -0.94 -0.71
N GLN A 9 22.31 -1.03 -1.65
CA GLN A 9 23.47 -0.13 -1.68
C GLN A 9 23.04 1.34 -1.76
N GLY A 10 23.57 2.19 -0.87
CA GLY A 10 23.34 3.63 -0.88
C GLY A 10 22.09 4.07 -0.10
N LEU A 11 21.25 4.88 -0.74
CA LEU A 11 20.01 5.44 -0.17
C LEU A 11 18.77 4.59 -0.49
N GLU A 12 18.91 3.55 -1.29
CA GLU A 12 17.82 2.66 -1.66
C GLU A 12 17.50 1.69 -0.51
N ARG A 13 16.22 1.60 -0.15
CA ARG A 13 15.67 0.63 0.79
C ARG A 13 14.63 -0.22 0.10
N ARG A 14 14.70 -1.52 0.36
CA ARG A 14 13.72 -2.49 -0.09
C ARG A 14 12.98 -3.05 1.11
N VAL A 15 11.67 -2.88 1.13
CA VAL A 15 10.82 -3.41 2.19
C VAL A 15 9.95 -4.49 1.60
N THR A 16 10.14 -5.73 2.05
CA THR A 16 9.26 -6.85 1.72
C THR A 16 8.20 -6.95 2.81
N ILE A 17 6.93 -6.84 2.42
CA ILE A 17 5.80 -6.93 3.34
C ILE A 17 4.95 -8.13 2.95
N THR A 18 4.75 -9.04 3.90
CA THR A 18 3.83 -10.16 3.76
C THR A 18 2.56 -9.87 4.55
N VAL A 19 1.44 -9.77 3.82
CA VAL A 19 0.11 -9.53 4.38
C VAL A 19 -0.72 -10.81 4.33
N PRO A 20 -1.32 -11.23 5.46
CA PRO A 20 -2.19 -12.40 5.50
C PRO A 20 -3.40 -12.27 4.58
N ALA A 21 -3.82 -13.38 3.96
CA ALA A 21 -5.00 -13.42 3.11
C ALA A 21 -6.29 -12.92 3.80
N ASP A 22 -6.44 -13.17 5.11
CA ASP A 22 -7.61 -12.75 5.90
C ASP A 22 -7.86 -11.24 5.88
N VAL A 23 -6.78 -10.44 5.90
CA VAL A 23 -6.88 -8.97 5.89
C VAL A 23 -7.46 -8.50 4.55
N ILE A 24 -7.01 -9.12 3.46
CA ILE A 24 -7.47 -8.81 2.11
C ILE A 24 -8.91 -9.24 1.93
N ASP A 25 -9.27 -10.45 2.39
CA ASP A 25 -10.63 -10.95 2.25
C ASP A 25 -11.64 -10.11 3.05
N ASN A 26 -11.25 -9.59 4.22
CA ASN A 26 -12.07 -8.65 4.97
C ASN A 26 -12.24 -7.31 4.25
N GLU A 27 -11.17 -6.78 3.64
CA GLU A 27 -11.24 -5.54 2.87
C GLU A 27 -12.06 -5.70 1.58
N VAL A 28 -11.95 -6.86 0.91
CA VAL A 28 -12.79 -7.21 -0.23
C VAL A 28 -14.27 -7.24 0.17
N LYS A 29 -14.62 -7.86 1.31
CA LYS A 29 -15.99 -7.86 1.81
C LYS A 29 -16.50 -6.44 2.09
N ARG A 30 -15.65 -5.56 2.65
CA ARG A 30 -15.99 -4.16 2.91
C ARG A 30 -16.27 -3.40 1.62
N LEU A 31 -15.37 -3.49 0.65
CA LEU A 31 -15.52 -2.85 -0.67
C LEU A 31 -16.74 -3.38 -1.42
N LEU A 32 -16.99 -4.69 -1.40
CA LEU A 32 -18.19 -5.27 -2.01
C LEU A 32 -19.48 -4.76 -1.35
N LYS A 33 -19.50 -4.56 -0.02
CA LYS A 33 -20.65 -4.00 0.70
C LYS A 33 -20.87 -2.51 0.39
N GLU A 34 -19.81 -1.75 0.15
CA GLU A 34 -19.91 -0.38 -0.33
C GLU A 34 -20.45 -0.34 -1.75
N GLU A 35 -19.87 -1.13 -2.65
CA GLU A 35 -20.26 -1.22 -4.06
C GLU A 35 -21.73 -1.67 -4.22
N TYR A 36 -22.18 -2.58 -3.36
CA TYR A 36 -23.57 -3.01 -3.26
C TYR A 36 -24.55 -1.86 -3.04
N ARG A 37 -24.18 -0.83 -2.27
CA ARG A 37 -25.04 0.33 -1.98
C ARG A 37 -25.12 1.30 -3.15
N HIS A 38 -24.06 1.42 -3.95
CA HIS A 38 -23.96 2.44 -4.99
C HIS A 38 -24.36 1.95 -6.38
N ARG A 39 -24.12 0.68 -6.74
CA ARG A 39 -24.31 0.22 -8.12
C ARG A 39 -25.72 -0.26 -8.45
N ARG A 40 -26.04 -0.11 -9.74
CA ARG A 40 -27.19 -0.73 -10.41
C ARG A 40 -26.67 -1.93 -11.21
N VAL A 41 -27.30 -3.07 -11.04
CA VAL A 41 -27.05 -4.28 -11.84
C VAL A 41 -28.34 -4.62 -12.57
N ASN A 42 -28.23 -4.91 -13.88
CA ASN A 42 -29.39 -5.24 -14.70
C ASN A 42 -30.15 -6.43 -14.10
N GLY A 43 -31.47 -6.29 -13.96
CA GLY A 43 -32.34 -7.31 -13.35
C GLY A 43 -32.53 -7.20 -11.83
N PHE A 44 -31.77 -6.36 -11.12
CA PHE A 44 -31.88 -6.21 -9.66
C PHE A 44 -32.11 -4.76 -9.24
N ARG A 45 -33.01 -4.56 -8.27
CA ARG A 45 -33.20 -3.25 -7.62
C ARG A 45 -31.91 -2.88 -6.88
N LYS A 46 -31.53 -1.59 -6.96
CA LYS A 46 -30.35 -1.03 -6.27
C LYS A 46 -30.32 -1.49 -4.81
N GLY A 47 -29.21 -2.05 -4.37
CA GLY A 47 -29.05 -2.57 -3.00
C GLY A 47 -29.90 -3.80 -2.66
N LYS A 48 -30.30 -4.61 -3.65
CA LYS A 48 -30.95 -5.93 -3.48
C LYS A 48 -30.39 -6.97 -4.46
N ILE A 49 -29.07 -6.96 -4.66
CA ILE A 49 -28.37 -7.88 -5.56
C ILE A 49 -27.90 -9.11 -4.74
N PRO A 50 -28.17 -10.34 -5.15
CA PRO A 50 -27.65 -11.51 -4.46
C PRO A 50 -26.11 -11.50 -4.36
N PRO A 51 -25.52 -11.87 -3.20
CA PRO A 51 -24.07 -11.84 -3.00
C PRO A 51 -23.27 -12.62 -4.05
N HIS A 52 -23.80 -13.76 -4.50
CA HIS A 52 -23.17 -14.60 -5.51
C HIS A 52 -23.02 -13.90 -6.87
N VAL A 53 -24.03 -13.11 -7.28
CA VAL A 53 -23.98 -12.34 -8.54
C VAL A 53 -22.98 -11.20 -8.42
N LEU A 54 -22.95 -10.52 -7.27
CA LEU A 54 -22.01 -9.44 -7.01
C LEU A 54 -20.55 -9.94 -7.01
N GLN A 55 -20.30 -11.09 -6.38
CA GLN A 55 -18.96 -11.69 -6.34
C GLN A 55 -18.50 -12.13 -7.73
N LYS A 56 -19.40 -12.67 -8.57
CA LYS A 56 -19.06 -13.10 -9.93
C LYS A 56 -18.69 -11.93 -10.84
N LEU A 57 -19.39 -10.80 -10.71
CA LEU A 57 -19.18 -9.62 -11.55
C LEU A 57 -18.02 -8.75 -11.04
N PHE A 58 -17.94 -8.53 -9.73
CA PHE A 58 -17.07 -7.52 -9.11
C PHE A 58 -16.00 -8.09 -8.20
N GLY A 59 -15.98 -9.42 -7.95
CA GLY A 59 -15.02 -10.02 -7.02
C GLY A 59 -13.58 -9.80 -7.44
N ARG A 60 -13.26 -9.86 -8.74
CA ARG A 60 -11.89 -9.64 -9.24
C ARG A 60 -11.48 -8.17 -9.14
N GLU A 61 -12.36 -7.24 -9.50
CA GLU A 61 -12.09 -5.80 -9.42
C GLU A 61 -11.96 -5.35 -7.97
N ALA A 62 -12.88 -5.77 -7.10
CA ALA A 62 -12.85 -5.49 -5.67
C ALA A 62 -11.58 -6.05 -5.02
N ARG A 63 -11.13 -7.25 -5.42
CA ARG A 63 -9.87 -7.84 -4.96
C ARG A 63 -8.66 -7.02 -5.41
N SER A 64 -8.61 -6.60 -6.67
CA SER A 64 -7.51 -5.77 -7.16
C SER A 64 -7.44 -4.44 -6.40
N ARG A 65 -8.60 -3.79 -6.18
CA ARG A 65 -8.69 -2.53 -5.44
C ARG A 65 -8.33 -2.72 -3.96
N ALA A 66 -8.82 -3.77 -3.32
CA ALA A 66 -8.46 -4.12 -1.95
C ALA A 66 -6.96 -4.37 -1.82
N ALA A 67 -6.37 -5.14 -2.74
CA ALA A 67 -4.94 -5.43 -2.72
C ALA A 67 -4.11 -4.14 -2.83
N SER A 68 -4.41 -3.26 -3.79
CA SER A 68 -3.71 -1.97 -3.92
C SER A 68 -3.88 -1.08 -2.69
N GLY A 69 -5.09 -0.99 -2.13
CA GLY A 69 -5.36 -0.18 -0.94
C GLY A 69 -4.65 -0.72 0.32
N VAL A 70 -4.63 -2.05 0.48
CA VAL A 70 -3.92 -2.72 1.58
C VAL A 70 -2.41 -2.55 1.43
N MET A 71 -1.85 -2.70 0.22
CA MET A 71 -0.43 -2.44 -0.04
C MET A 71 -0.04 -1.04 0.37
N GLN A 72 -0.80 -0.02 -0.05
CA GLN A 72 -0.51 1.37 0.27
C GLN A 72 -0.62 1.66 1.76
N SER A 73 -1.67 1.16 2.41
CA SER A 73 -1.89 1.35 3.85
C SER A 73 -0.78 0.68 4.67
N LYS A 74 -0.41 -0.56 4.32
CA LYS A 74 0.61 -1.33 5.02
C LYS A 74 2.01 -0.79 4.78
N TYR A 75 2.28 -0.26 3.59
CA TYR A 75 3.49 0.49 3.30
C TYR A 75 3.61 1.73 4.19
N TYR A 76 2.54 2.51 4.31
CA TYR A 76 2.53 3.70 5.16
C TYR A 76 2.71 3.36 6.65
N GLU A 77 2.04 2.32 7.14
CA GLU A 77 2.24 1.80 8.50
C GLU A 77 3.70 1.38 8.74
N ALA A 78 4.32 0.67 7.79
CA ALA A 78 5.71 0.22 7.92
C ALA A 78 6.69 1.40 7.97
N ILE A 79 6.50 2.42 7.11
CA ILE A 79 7.33 3.63 7.15
C ILE A 79 7.18 4.38 8.47
N MET A 80 5.94 4.55 8.96
CA MET A 80 5.68 5.23 10.22
C MET A 80 6.33 4.51 11.41
N GLN A 81 6.28 3.18 11.43
CA GLN A 81 6.93 2.38 12.47
C GLN A 81 8.44 2.51 12.44
N GLU A 82 9.05 2.52 11.25
CA GLU A 82 10.50 2.64 11.09
C GLU A 82 11.00 4.09 11.06
N LYS A 83 10.09 5.08 11.10
CA LYS A 83 10.38 6.52 11.02
C LYS A 83 11.26 6.88 9.82
N ILE A 84 11.09 6.18 8.71
CA ILE A 84 11.88 6.43 7.50
C ILE A 84 11.23 7.57 6.73
N ASN A 85 12.02 8.52 6.24
CA ASN A 85 11.52 9.57 5.35
C ASN A 85 11.84 9.22 3.89
N PRO A 86 10.89 8.64 3.14
CA PRO A 86 11.11 8.35 1.73
C PRO A 86 11.26 9.66 0.93
N ALA A 87 12.27 9.72 0.07
CA ALA A 87 12.55 10.86 -0.80
C ALA A 87 11.67 10.89 -2.05
N GLY A 88 11.03 9.77 -2.39
CA GLY A 88 10.17 9.64 -3.56
C GLY A 88 9.00 8.68 -3.35
N ALA A 89 8.15 8.60 -4.37
CA ALA A 89 7.10 7.58 -4.39
C ALA A 89 7.74 6.18 -4.51
N PRO A 90 7.33 5.21 -3.70
CA PRO A 90 7.84 3.85 -3.80
C PRO A 90 7.47 3.19 -5.13
N ALA A 91 8.38 2.38 -5.66
CA ALA A 91 8.04 1.36 -6.64
C ALA A 91 7.51 0.14 -5.88
N ILE A 92 6.21 -0.13 -5.99
CA ILE A 92 5.55 -1.28 -5.35
C ILE A 92 5.38 -2.38 -6.40
N GLU A 93 6.09 -3.49 -6.22
CA GLU A 93 6.00 -4.66 -7.07
C GLU A 93 5.32 -5.82 -6.32
N PRO A 94 4.12 -6.27 -6.74
CA PRO A 94 3.49 -7.45 -6.16
C PRO A 94 4.18 -8.71 -6.67
N LYS A 95 4.77 -9.51 -5.76
CA LYS A 95 5.33 -10.83 -6.09
C LYS A 95 4.25 -11.90 -6.18
N VAL A 96 3.31 -11.90 -5.25
CA VAL A 96 2.22 -12.89 -5.18
C VAL A 96 0.91 -12.16 -4.98
N ASN A 97 -0.02 -12.31 -5.94
CA ASN A 97 -1.38 -11.75 -5.87
C ASN A 97 -2.41 -12.81 -6.28
N GLU A 98 -2.38 -13.97 -5.63
CA GLU A 98 -3.32 -15.06 -5.91
C GLU A 98 -4.51 -15.07 -4.94
N PRO A 99 -5.68 -15.58 -5.37
CA PRO A 99 -6.82 -15.86 -4.51
C PRO A 99 -6.48 -16.83 -3.38
N GLY A 100 -6.73 -16.45 -2.13
CA GLY A 100 -6.55 -17.32 -0.96
C GLY A 100 -5.09 -17.57 -0.54
N LYS A 101 -4.11 -16.90 -1.15
CA LYS A 101 -2.73 -16.90 -0.69
C LYS A 101 -2.35 -15.55 -0.10
N ASP A 102 -1.35 -15.58 0.77
CA ASP A 102 -0.78 -14.38 1.34
C ASP A 102 -0.22 -13.48 0.24
N LEU A 103 -0.45 -12.18 0.42
CA LEU A 103 0.03 -11.17 -0.51
C LEU A 103 1.43 -10.78 -0.08
N GLU A 104 2.40 -11.11 -0.92
CA GLU A 104 3.78 -10.63 -0.77
C GLU A 104 4.02 -9.52 -1.80
N PHE A 105 4.44 -8.37 -1.30
CA PHE A 105 4.85 -7.26 -2.15
C PHE A 105 6.17 -6.66 -1.67
N THR A 106 6.95 -6.22 -2.64
CA THR A 106 8.23 -5.55 -2.43
C THR A 106 8.03 -4.07 -2.72
N ALA A 107 8.34 -3.21 -1.76
CA ALA A 107 8.36 -1.77 -1.94
C ALA A 107 9.81 -1.29 -1.95
N THR A 108 10.27 -0.78 -3.09
CA THR A 108 11.61 -0.19 -3.24
C THR A 108 11.46 1.33 -3.21
N PHE A 109 12.21 2.01 -2.34
CA PHE A 109 12.19 3.48 -2.24
C PHE A 109 13.52 4.03 -1.76
N GLU A 110 13.80 5.28 -2.12
CA GLU A 110 14.99 5.99 -1.66
C GLU A 110 14.69 6.79 -0.39
N VAL A 111 15.68 6.91 0.49
CA VAL A 111 15.56 7.66 1.75
C VAL A 111 16.39 8.93 1.67
N TYR A 112 15.92 10.01 2.31
CA TYR A 112 16.72 11.22 2.43
C TYR A 112 18.03 10.96 3.19
N PRO A 113 19.16 11.47 2.71
CA PRO A 113 20.39 11.41 3.48
C PRO A 113 20.26 12.26 4.76
N GLU A 114 20.86 11.79 5.85
CA GLU A 114 21.07 12.64 7.02
C GLU A 114 22.16 13.65 6.69
N VAL A 115 21.77 14.92 6.49
CA VAL A 115 22.71 16.02 6.22
C VAL A 115 23.15 16.63 7.54
N GLU A 116 24.37 16.32 7.98
CA GLU A 116 25.03 17.09 9.04
C GLU A 116 25.65 18.36 8.45
N VAL A 117 25.05 19.51 8.75
CA VAL A 117 25.60 20.81 8.33
C VAL A 117 26.81 21.14 9.20
N LYS A 118 28.02 21.00 8.67
CA LYS A 118 29.27 21.38 9.34
C LYS A 118 29.75 22.73 8.81
N ASN A 119 30.22 23.61 9.71
CA ASN A 119 30.75 24.97 9.44
C ASN A 119 29.72 26.06 9.10
N LEU A 120 28.73 26.28 9.98
CA LEU A 120 27.88 27.49 9.91
C LEU A 120 28.60 28.75 10.42
N ASP A 121 29.62 28.59 11.27
CA ASP A 121 30.33 29.70 11.93
C ASP A 121 31.31 30.47 11.02
N LYS A 122 31.59 29.98 9.81
CA LYS A 122 32.50 30.63 8.85
C LYS A 122 31.80 31.49 7.80
N ILE A 123 30.47 31.59 7.87
CA ILE A 123 29.68 32.33 6.89
C ILE A 123 29.48 33.74 7.40
N GLU A 124 30.29 34.69 6.93
CA GLU A 124 30.07 36.11 7.18
C GLU A 124 28.92 36.61 6.30
N ILE A 125 27.89 37.18 6.92
CA ILE A 125 26.74 37.77 6.24
C ILE A 125 26.92 39.29 6.28
N GLU A 126 27.22 39.90 5.14
CA GLU A 126 27.25 41.35 5.00
C GLU A 126 25.81 41.87 4.80
N LYS A 127 25.32 42.67 5.75
CA LYS A 127 24.01 43.32 5.63
C LYS A 127 24.17 44.61 4.83
N PRO A 128 23.37 44.84 3.76
CA PRO A 128 23.36 46.09 3.01
C PRO A 128 22.81 47.27 3.82
#